data_AF-A0A7Y8K2T4-F1
#
_entry.id   AF-A0A7Y8K2T4-F1
#
_cell.length_a   1.000
_cell.length_b   1.000
_cell.length_c   1.000
_cell.angle_alpha   90.00
_cell.angle_beta   90.00
_cell.angle_gamma   90.00
#
_symmetry.space_group_name_H-M   'P 1'
#
loop_
_entity.id
_entity.type
_entity.pdbx_description
1 polymer ?
#
loop_
_entity_poly.entity_id
_entity_poly.type
_entity_poly.pdbx_seq_one_letter_code
_entity_poly.pdbx_strand_id
1 'polypeptide(L)'
;MSQDELRLTCEDFEKDNSPEVLLERFTEGKLSYAMYASSSNKDGHYDTTSSPTDLDNDGDYDDEDKALFLILANTFAKTCARR
;
A
#
# COMPACT_ATOMS: atom_id res chain seq x y z
N MET A 1 9.57 -20.47 2.98
CA MET A 1 9.03 -19.10 2.94
C MET A 1 9.97 -18.27 2.09
N SER A 2 9.46 -17.29 1.34
CA SER A 2 10.33 -16.40 0.57
C SER A 2 11.27 -15.65 1.52
N GLN A 3 12.49 -15.36 1.09
CA GLN A 3 13.40 -14.48 1.84
C GLN A 3 12.94 -13.03 1.80
N ASP A 4 12.12 -12.68 0.79
CA ASP A 4 11.53 -11.36 0.58
C ASP A 4 10.08 -11.51 0.11
N GLU A 5 9.14 -10.94 0.85
CA GLU A 5 7.70 -11.11 0.61
C GLU A 5 7.01 -9.74 0.66
N LEU A 6 6.19 -9.43 -0.35
CA LEU A 6 5.26 -8.32 -0.34
C LEU A 6 3.84 -8.87 -0.16
N ARG A 7 3.14 -8.39 0.87
CA ARG A 7 1.71 -8.67 1.09
C ARG A 7 0.90 -7.42 0.81
N LEU A 8 -0.16 -7.57 0.02
CA LEU A 8 -1.15 -6.53 -0.18
C LEU A 8 -2.50 -7.01 0.35
N THR A 9 -3.16 -6.14 1.12
CA THR A 9 -4.46 -6.41 1.74
C THR A 9 -5.39 -5.24 1.53
N CYS A 10 -6.68 -5.51 1.30
CA CYS A 10 -7.74 -4.51 1.33
C CYS A 10 -8.52 -4.65 2.64
N GLU A 11 -8.50 -3.61 3.48
CA GLU A 11 -9.14 -3.61 4.78
C GLU A 11 -9.67 -2.20 5.12
N ASP A 12 -10.92 -2.12 5.58
CA ASP A 12 -11.49 -0.88 6.13
C ASP A 12 -11.15 -0.81 7.62
N PHE A 13 -9.92 -0.40 7.93
CA PHE A 13 -9.44 -0.31 9.31
C PHE A 13 -9.80 1.03 9.95
N GLU A 14 -10.04 2.07 9.14
CA GLU A 14 -10.55 3.36 9.61
C GLU A 14 -12.05 3.34 9.94
N LYS A 15 -12.77 2.29 9.52
CA LYS A 15 -14.21 2.05 9.78
C LYS A 15 -15.09 3.14 9.18
N ASP A 16 -14.74 3.58 7.99
CA ASP A 16 -15.36 4.72 7.35
C ASP A 16 -16.09 4.38 6.03
N ASN A 17 -16.20 3.07 5.75
CA ASN A 17 -16.74 2.42 4.55
C ASN A 17 -15.91 2.65 3.27
N SER A 18 -14.65 3.09 3.39
CA SER A 18 -13.69 3.16 2.30
C SER A 18 -12.48 2.30 2.65
N PRO A 19 -12.37 1.06 2.17
CA PRO A 19 -11.22 0.22 2.47
C PRO A 19 -9.90 0.90 2.10
N GLU A 20 -8.89 0.72 2.94
CA GLU A 20 -7.51 1.05 2.67
C GLU A 20 -6.79 -0.11 1.96
N VAL A 21 -5.71 0.21 1.23
CA VAL A 21 -4.76 -0.79 0.75
C VAL A 21 -3.52 -0.76 1.63
N LEU A 22 -3.25 -1.85 2.32
CA LEU A 22 -2.04 -2.05 3.11
C LEU A 22 -1.01 -2.83 2.29
N LEU A 23 0.23 -2.33 2.26
CA LEU A 23 1.41 -3.04 1.75
C LEU A 23 2.36 -3.32 2.91
N GLU A 24 2.75 -4.57 3.06
CA GLU A 24 3.72 -5.02 4.06
C GLU A 24 4.87 -5.74 3.36
N ARG A 25 6.11 -5.36 3.64
CA ARG A 25 7.31 -6.10 3.19
C ARG A 25 7.88 -6.90 4.34
N PHE A 26 8.12 -8.19 4.12
CA PHE A 26 8.78 -9.07 5.06
C PHE A 26 10.13 -9.52 4.52
N THR A 27 11.18 -9.34 5.32
CA THR A 27 12.53 -9.86 5.04
C THR A 27 12.86 -10.93 6.06
N GLU A 28 13.23 -12.12 5.59
CA GLU A 28 13.48 -13.29 6.44
C GLU A 28 12.31 -13.62 7.40
N GLY A 29 11.08 -13.36 6.95
CA GLY A 29 9.85 -13.58 7.72
C GLY A 29 9.58 -12.55 8.82
N LYS A 30 10.35 -11.46 8.89
CA LYS A 30 10.12 -10.33 9.81
C LYS A 30 9.59 -9.13 9.03
N LEU A 31 8.62 -8.43 9.60
CA LEU A 31 8.11 -7.19 9.01
C LEU A 31 9.22 -6.15 8.94
N SER A 32 9.56 -5.71 7.74
CA SER A 32 10.58 -4.71 7.46
C SER A 32 9.97 -3.32 7.44
N TYR A 33 8.86 -3.16 6.72
CA TYR A 33 8.07 -1.94 6.70
C TYR A 33 6.62 -2.23 6.30
N ALA A 34 5.75 -1.28 6.60
CA ALA A 34 4.38 -1.25 6.14
C ALA A 34 3.99 0.18 5.74
N MET A 35 3.14 0.28 4.73
CA MET A 35 2.58 1.53 4.26
C MET A 35 1.15 1.31 3.81
N TYR A 36 0.30 2.33 3.93
CA TYR A 36 -1.10 2.24 3.54
C TYR A 36 -1.49 3.38 2.62
N ALA A 37 -2.40 3.07 1.69
CA ALA A 37 -3.04 4.04 0.83
C ALA A 37 -4.52 4.14 1.18
N SER A 38 -5.05 5.36 1.15
CA SER A 38 -6.48 5.64 1.36
C SER A 38 -7.06 6.46 0.21
N SER A 39 -8.38 6.42 0.08
CA SER A 39 -9.14 7.22 -0.87
C SER A 39 -9.72 8.44 -0.17
N SER A 40 -9.16 9.63 -0.42
CA SER A 40 -9.61 10.87 0.24
C SER A 40 -11.10 11.16 -0.02
N ASN A 41 -11.59 10.76 -1.21
CA ASN A 41 -12.97 10.95 -1.65
C ASN A 41 -13.88 9.74 -1.39
N LYS A 42 -13.34 8.63 -0.86
CA LYS A 42 -14.08 7.38 -0.61
C LYS A 42 -14.76 6.80 -1.84
N ASP A 43 -14.14 6.99 -3.00
CA ASP A 43 -14.67 6.58 -4.31
C ASP A 43 -13.92 5.37 -4.91
N GLY A 44 -12.99 4.81 -4.13
CA GLY A 44 -12.12 3.71 -4.55
C GLY A 44 -10.93 4.14 -5.41
N HIS A 45 -10.73 5.45 -5.62
CA HIS A 45 -9.48 5.99 -6.13
C HIS A 45 -8.57 6.35 -4.96
N TYR A 46 -7.41 5.70 -4.90
CA TYR A 46 -6.44 5.87 -3.83
C TYR A 46 -5.45 6.96 -4.22
N ASP A 47 -5.43 8.05 -3.46
CA ASP A 47 -4.68 9.28 -3.77
C ASP A 47 -3.80 9.76 -2.60
N THR A 48 -3.97 9.14 -1.43
CA THR A 48 -3.27 9.47 -0.21
C THR A 48 -2.49 8.26 0.28
N THR A 49 -1.28 8.47 0.79
CA THR A 49 -0.44 7.41 1.36
C THR A 49 0.22 7.86 2.66
N SER A 50 0.51 6.92 3.55
CA SER A 50 1.49 7.11 4.62
C SER A 50 2.89 7.46 4.08
N SER A 51 3.66 8.25 4.85
CA SER A 51 5.04 8.70 4.55
C SER A 51 6.03 7.58 4.17
N PRO A 52 7.15 7.92 3.49
CA PRO A 52 7.78 7.04 2.52
C PRO A 52 8.74 6.04 3.14
N THR A 53 8.76 4.87 2.53
CA THR A 53 9.92 4.01 2.44
C THR A 53 10.45 4.11 1.02
N ASP A 54 11.75 3.87 0.85
CA ASP A 54 12.41 3.68 -0.44
C ASP A 54 11.85 2.39 -1.07
N LEU A 55 10.83 2.53 -1.91
CA LEU A 55 10.06 1.43 -2.48
C LEU A 55 10.70 0.95 -3.78
N ASP A 56 11.29 1.86 -4.55
CA ASP A 56 11.99 1.52 -5.79
C ASP A 56 13.48 1.15 -5.58
N ASN A 57 14.01 1.37 -4.38
CA ASN A 57 15.37 1.04 -3.93
C ASN A 57 16.45 1.90 -4.60
N ASP A 58 16.15 3.17 -4.89
CA ASP A 58 17.10 4.12 -5.48
C ASP A 58 17.94 4.87 -4.43
N GLY A 59 17.59 4.73 -3.16
CA GLY A 59 18.35 5.24 -2.02
C GLY A 59 17.87 6.58 -1.47
N ASP A 60 16.74 7.13 -1.93
CA ASP A 60 16.08 8.26 -1.27
C ASP A 60 14.61 8.00 -0.91
N TYR A 61 13.85 9.08 -0.66
CA TYR A 61 12.49 9.02 -0.13
C TYR A 61 11.69 10.17 -0.74
N ASP A 62 11.28 10.01 -1.99
CA ASP A 62 10.76 11.10 -2.80
C ASP A 62 9.28 10.89 -3.21
N ASP A 63 8.86 11.59 -4.26
CA ASP A 63 7.48 11.51 -4.76
C ASP A 63 7.31 10.35 -5.74
N GLU A 64 8.39 9.84 -6.32
CA GLU A 64 8.44 8.66 -7.19
C GLU A 64 8.05 7.39 -6.41
N ASP A 65 8.58 7.23 -5.19
CA ASP A 65 8.18 6.17 -4.26
C ASP A 65 6.66 6.16 -3.99
N LYS A 66 6.12 7.35 -3.71
CA LYS A 66 4.69 7.52 -3.42
C LYS A 66 3.84 7.23 -4.64
N ALA A 67 4.26 7.73 -5.80
CA ALA A 67 3.57 7.48 -7.06
C ALA A 67 3.54 5.99 -7.39
N LEU A 68 4.65 5.29 -7.20
CA LEU A 68 4.75 3.85 -7.39
C LEU A 68 3.78 3.10 -6.46
N PHE A 69 3.75 3.46 -5.18
CA PHE A 69 2.84 2.81 -4.24
C PHE A 69 1.37 3.08 -4.56
N LEU A 70 0.99 4.31 -4.91
CA LEU A 70 -0.38 4.63 -5.32
C LEU A 70 -0.78 3.87 -6.59
N ILE A 71 0.14 3.66 -7.54
CA ILE A 71 -0.10 2.81 -8.72
C ILE A 71 -0.37 1.36 -8.31
N LEU A 72 0.45 0.79 -7.42
CA LEU A 72 0.23 -0.55 -6.88
C LEU A 72 -1.11 -0.67 -6.17
N ALA A 73 -1.44 0.30 -5.30
CA ALA A 73 -2.69 0.33 -4.56
C ALA A 73 -3.91 0.37 -5.49
N ASN A 74 -3.95 1.31 -6.44
CA ASN A 74 -5.04 1.42 -7.42
C ASN A 74 -5.13 0.19 -8.33
N THR A 75 -4.01 -0.49 -8.62
CA THR A 75 -4.01 -1.73 -9.42
C THR A 75 -4.55 -2.90 -8.60
N PHE A 76 -4.06 -3.08 -7.38
CA PHE A 76 -4.46 -4.16 -6.49
C PHE A 76 -5.92 -4.03 -6.03
N ALA A 77 -6.39 -2.81 -5.75
CA ALA A 77 -7.77 -2.55 -5.36
C ALA A 77 -8.81 -3.09 -6.38
N LYS A 78 -8.45 -3.18 -7.67
CA LYS A 78 -9.30 -3.78 -8.70
C LYS A 78 -9.53 -5.29 -8.51
N THR A 79 -8.66 -5.95 -7.75
CA THR A 79 -8.76 -7.37 -7.39
C THR A 79 -9.51 -7.60 -6.08
N CYS A 80 -9.72 -6.54 -5.29
CA CYS A 80 -10.43 -6.63 -4.03
C CYS A 80 -11.92 -6.86 -4.25
N ALA A 81 -12.53 -7.65 -3.37
CA ALA A 81 -13.96 -7.89 -3.41
C ALA A 81 -14.71 -6.57 -3.22
N ARG A 82 -15.56 -6.20 -4.18
CA ARG A 82 -16.48 -5.08 -4.03
C ARG A 82 -17.50 -5.49 -2.97
N ARG A 83 -17.47 -4.82 -1.82
CA ARG A 83 -18.50 -4.96 -0.78
C ARG A 83 -19.67 -4.04 -1.08
#